data_AF-A0A2E8S8S6-F1
#
_entry.id   AF-A0A2E8S8S6-F1
#
_cell.length_a   1.000
_cell.length_b   1.000
_cell.length_c   1.000
_cell.angle_alpha   90.00
_cell.angle_beta   90.00
_cell.angle_gamma   90.00
#
_symmetry.space_group_name_H-M   'P 1'
#
loop_
_entity.id
_entity.type
_entity.pdbx_description
1 polymer ?
#
loop_
_entity_poly.entity_id
_entity_poly.type
_entity_poly.pdbx_seq_one_letter_code
_entity_poly.pdbx_strand_id
1 'polypeptide(L)'
;MPILINQYSFIIVSIAGLALIGIFIWRVFNPALAISAVLVGILILSVVFISVRRDEATVLTIEDFNVVLESRRPLFIEFYSDY
;
A
#
# COMPACT_ATOMS: atom_id res chain seq x y z
N MET A 1 3.63 10.88 -6.54
CA MET A 1 2.69 11.46 -5.55
C MET A 1 3.00 10.80 -4.20
N PRO A 2 3.25 11.56 -3.12
CA PRO A 2 3.44 10.94 -1.81
C PRO A 2 2.13 10.29 -1.40
N ILE A 3 2.15 8.97 -1.20
CA ILE A 3 1.01 8.25 -0.67
C ILE A 3 1.01 8.56 0.82
N LEU A 4 0.13 9.48 1.22
CA LEU A 4 -0.04 9.97 2.61
C LEU A 4 -0.67 8.94 3.55
N ILE A 5 -0.88 7.72 3.09
CA ILE A 5 -1.56 6.67 3.84
C ILE A 5 -0.50 5.74 4.41
N ASN A 6 -0.42 5.71 5.75
CA ASN A 6 0.29 4.69 6.50
C ASN A 6 -0.19 3.29 6.07
N GLN A 7 0.71 2.31 5.97
CA GLN A 7 0.42 0.94 5.54
C GLN A 7 -0.75 0.33 6.32
N TYR A 8 -0.84 0.59 7.63
CA TYR A 8 -1.97 0.15 8.46
C TYR A 8 -3.29 0.85 8.11
N SER A 9 -3.23 2.15 7.82
CA SER A 9 -4.40 2.92 7.37
C SER A 9 -4.90 2.45 6.01
N PHE A 10 -4.02 2.00 5.10
CA PHE A 10 -4.40 1.43 3.81
C PHE A 10 -5.27 0.17 3.99
N ILE A 11 -4.88 -0.72 4.90
CA ILE A 11 -5.62 -1.96 5.18
C ILE A 11 -7.00 -1.64 5.72
N ILE A 12 -7.10 -0.72 6.69
CA ILE A 12 -8.38 -0.33 7.30
C ILE A 12 -9.33 0.28 6.25
N VAL A 13 -8.83 1.22 5.44
CA VAL A 13 -9.62 1.86 4.38
C VAL A 13 -10.06 0.85 3.33
N SER A 14 -9.18 -0.08 2.96
CA SER A 14 -9.48 -1.14 1.99
C SER A 14 -10.58 -2.07 2.47
N ILE A 15 -10.53 -2.51 3.73
CA ILE A 15 -11.57 -3.36 4.34
C ILE A 15 -12.91 -2.61 4.39
N ALA A 16 -12.90 -1.36 4.84
CA ALA A 16 -14.11 -0.54 4.89
C ALA A 16 -14.72 -0.34 3.48
N GLY A 17 -13.88 -0.04 2.48
CA GLY A 17 -14.32 0.10 1.09
C GLY A 17 -14.91 -1.18 0.52
N LEU A 18 -14.25 -2.33 0.73
CA LEU A 18 -14.76 -3.64 0.29
C LEU A 18 -16.08 -3.99 0.97
N ALA A 19 -16.22 -3.70 2.27
CA ALA A 19 -17.47 -3.93 2.99
C ALA A 19 -18.61 -3.10 2.41
N LEU A 20 -18.39 -1.81 2.15
CA LEU A 20 -19.39 -0.94 1.54
C LEU A 20 -19.80 -1.40 0.15
N ILE A 21 -18.83 -1.73 -0.71
CA ILE A 21 -19.08 -2.24 -2.07
C ILE A 21 -19.83 -3.57 -2.00
N GLY A 22 -19.41 -4.50 -1.15
CA GLY A 22 -20.05 -5.80 -0.97
C GLY A 22 -21.50 -5.67 -0.51
N ILE A 23 -21.77 -4.83 0.50
CA ILE A 23 -23.13 -4.56 0.99
C ILE A 23 -23.98 -3.92 -0.11
N PHE A 24 -23.43 -2.95 -0.84
CA PHE A 24 -24.14 -2.28 -1.93
C PHE A 24 -24.53 -3.27 -3.04
N ILE A 25 -23.57 -4.08 -3.52
CA ILE A 25 -23.84 -5.05 -4.59
C ILE A 25 -24.80 -6.14 -4.12
N TRP A 26 -24.68 -6.59 -2.87
CA TRP A 26 -25.62 -7.55 -2.30
C TRP A 26 -27.03 -6.98 -2.27
N ARG A 27 -27.19 -5.71 -1.90
CA ARG A 27 -28.50 -5.07 -1.78
C ARG A 27 -29.15 -4.76 -3.14
N VAL A 28 -28.35 -4.41 -4.15
CA VAL A 28 -28.85 -3.95 -5.46
C VAL A 28 -29.00 -5.10 -6.47
N PHE A 29 -28.08 -6.07 -6.44
CA PHE A 29 -28.02 -7.13 -7.44
C PHE A 29 -28.34 -8.50 -6.82
N ASN A 30 -27.32 -9.22 -6.35
CA ASN A 30 -27.47 -10.51 -5.69
C ASN A 30 -26.22 -10.83 -4.85
N PRO A 31 -26.30 -11.78 -3.91
CA PRO A 31 -25.16 -12.14 -3.06
C PRO A 31 -24.00 -12.78 -3.84
N ALA A 32 -24.27 -13.50 -4.93
CA ALA A 32 -23.21 -14.15 -5.71
C ALA A 32 -22.27 -13.14 -6.41
N LEU A 33 -22.84 -12.06 -6.96
CA LEU A 33 -22.08 -10.96 -7.56
C LEU A 33 -21.37 -10.11 -6.50
N ALA A 34 -21.93 -10.00 -5.30
CA ALA A 34 -21.24 -9.34 -4.20
C ALA A 34 -19.96 -10.08 -3.81
N ILE A 35 -20.03 -11.41 -3.70
CA ILE A 35 -18.86 -12.26 -3.40
C ILE A 35 -17.82 -12.15 -4.51
N SER A 36 -18.22 -12.23 -5.79
CA SER A 36 -17.27 -12.13 -6.89
C SER A 36 -16.60 -10.75 -6.95
N ALA A 37 -17.36 -9.67 -6.73
CA ALA A 37 -16.82 -8.32 -6.71
C ALA A 37 -15.83 -8.10 -5.55
N VAL A 38 -16.12 -8.65 -4.36
CA VAL A 38 -15.21 -8.59 -3.22
C VAL A 38 -13.92 -9.36 -3.52
N LEU A 39 -14.00 -10.56 -4.10
CA LEU A 39 -12.81 -11.35 -4.48
C LEU A 39 -11.94 -10.60 -5.50
N VAL A 40 -12.55 -10.03 -6.54
CA VAL A 40 -11.83 -9.22 -7.53
C VAL A 40 -11.21 -7.99 -6.89
N GLY A 41 -11.94 -7.33 -5.98
CA GLY A 41 -11.42 -6.18 -5.22
C GLY A 41 -10.21 -6.53 -4.37
N ILE A 42 -10.21 -7.69 -3.69
CA ILE A 42 -9.04 -8.17 -2.92
C ILE A 42 -7.82 -8.36 -3.82
N LEU A 43 -8.00 -8.95 -5.00
CA LEU A 43 -6.89 -9.14 -5.96
C LEU A 43 -6.31 -7.79 -6.41
N ILE A 44 -7.15 -6.84 -6.79
CA ILE A 44 -6.73 -5.50 -7.22
C ILE A 44 -5.98 -4.80 -6.08
N LEU A 45 -6.55 -4.81 -4.87
CA LEU A 45 -5.95 -4.18 -3.70
C LEU A 45 -4.63 -4.83 -3.31
N SER A 46 -4.49 -6.14 -3.50
CA SER A 46 -3.22 -6.85 -3.27
C SER A 46 -2.13 -6.37 -4.22
N VAL A 47 -2.44 -6.23 -5.51
CA VAL A 47 -1.50 -5.70 -6.51
C VAL A 47 -1.14 -4.25 -6.19
N VAL A 48 -2.12 -3.42 -5.85
CA VAL A 48 -1.89 -2.03 -5.44
C VAL A 48 -1.01 -1.98 -4.19
N PHE A 49 -1.28 -2.81 -3.18
CA PHE A 49 -0.52 -2.86 -1.95
C PHE A 49 0.95 -3.23 -2.21
N ILE A 50 1.20 -4.25 -3.03
CA ILE A 50 2.55 -4.65 -3.40
C ILE A 50 3.26 -3.54 -4.18
N SER A 51 2.56 -2.89 -5.12
CA SER A 51 3.15 -1.79 -5.91
C SER A 51 3.41 -0.52 -5.09
N VAL A 52 2.64 -0.30 -4.02
CA VAL A 52 2.72 0.89 -3.16
C VAL A 52 3.67 0.68 -1.99
N ARG A 53 3.84 -0.57 -1.54
CA ARG A 53 4.89 -0.96 -0.61
C ARG A 53 6.22 -0.74 -1.31
N ARG A 54 6.70 0.51 -1.27
CA ARG A 54 8.08 0.84 -1.58
C ARG A 54 8.89 -0.07 -0.70
N ASP A 55 9.79 -0.84 -1.31
CA ASP A 55 10.91 -1.41 -0.59
C ASP A 55 11.46 -0.27 0.26
N GLU A 56 11.36 -0.44 1.58
CA GLU A 56 12.23 0.26 2.50
C GLU A 56 13.62 -0.22 2.11
N ALA A 57 14.19 0.41 1.07
CA ALA A 57 15.53 0.14 0.60
C ALA A 57 16.41 0.50 1.79
N THR A 58 16.68 -0.51 2.61
CA THR A 58 17.62 -0.40 3.71
C THR A 58 18.93 -0.14 3.00
N VAL A 59 19.41 1.11 3.06
CA VAL A 59 20.70 1.50 2.51
C VAL A 59 21.72 0.83 3.41
N LEU A 60 22.08 -0.41 3.06
CA LEU A 60 22.92 -1.30 3.86
C LEU A 60 24.41 -0.99 3.68
N THR A 61 24.76 -0.19 2.66
CA THR A 61 26.16 0.16 2.36
C THR A 61 26.34 1.66 2.03
N ILE A 62 27.56 2.16 2.26
CA ILE A 62 27.97 3.54 1.94
C ILE A 62 27.86 3.81 0.42
N GLU A 63 28.09 2.80 -0.41
CA GLU A 63 27.91 2.89 -1.86
C GLU A 63 26.46 3.22 -2.24
N ASP A 64 25.49 2.50 -1.67
CA ASP A 64 24.06 2.75 -1.90
C ASP A 64 23.66 4.16 -1.44
N PHE A 65 24.25 4.63 -0.34
CA PHE A 65 24.01 5.98 0.18
C PHE A 65 24.50 7.06 -0.79
N ASN A 66 25.69 6.88 -1.37
CA ASN A 66 26.25 7.82 -2.34
C ASN A 66 25.43 7.86 -3.64
N VAL A 67 24.98 6.70 -4.13
CA VAL A 67 24.10 6.63 -5.32
C VAL A 67 22.78 7.34 -5.08
N VAL A 68 22.21 7.18 -3.88
CA VAL A 68 20.96 7.85 -3.49
C VAL A 68 21.15 9.37 -3.37
N LEU A 69 22.26 9.84 -2.82
CA LEU A 69 22.63 11.27 -2.75
C LEU A 69 22.77 11.91 -4.14
N GLU A 70 23.36 11.20 -5.10
CA GLU A 70 23.52 11.69 -6.47
C GLU A 70 22.19 11.79 -7.25
N SER A 71 21.12 11.13 -6.77
CA SER A 71 19.82 11.09 -7.45
C SER A 71 19.08 12.44 -7.53
N ARG A 72 19.55 13.48 -6.82
CA ARG A 72 18.96 14.84 -6.72
C ARG A 72 17.48 14.87 -6.32
N ARG A 73 16.96 13.78 -5.77
CA ARG A 73 15.60 13.72 -5.22
C ARG A 73 15.64 14.18 -3.76
N PRO A 74 14.55 14.72 -3.21
CA PRO A 74 14.46 14.96 -1.78
C PRO A 74 14.54 13.63 -1.03
N LEU A 75 15.46 13.56 -0.07
CA LEU A 75 15.76 12.36 0.72
C LEU A 75 15.45 12.61 2.20
N PHE A 76 14.94 11.58 2.87
CA PHE A 76 14.83 11.54 4.31
C PHE A 76 15.85 10.51 4.82
N ILE A 77 16.76 10.95 5.69
CA ILE A 77 17.82 10.11 6.25
C ILE A 77 17.58 10.05 7.75
N GLU A 78 17.35 8.83 8.25
CA GLU A 78 17.19 8.56 9.67
C GLU A 78 18.46 7.88 10.18
N PHE A 79 19.15 8.54 11.11
CA PHE A 79 20.29 7.97 11.81
C PHE A 79 19.79 7.30 13.10
N TYR A 80 20.05 6.01 13.25
CA TYR A 80 19.60 5.23 14.39
C TYR A 80 20.76 4.41 14.98
N SER A 81 20.80 4.31 16.31
CA SER A 81 21.78 3.54 17.09
C SER A 81 21.03 2.71 18.11
N ASP A 82 21.31 1.39 18.16
CA ASP A 82 20.86 0.49 19.22
C ASP A 82 21.80 0.48 20.45
N TYR A 83 22.83 1.33 20.46
CA TYR A 83 23.78 1.54 21.56
C TYR A 83 23.51 2.84 22.31
#